data_AF-A0A7X0PHM0-F1
#
_entry.id   AF-A0A7X0PHM0-F1
#
_cell.length_a   1.000
_cell.length_b   1.000
_cell.length_c   1.000
_cell.angle_alpha   90.00
_cell.angle_beta   90.00
_cell.angle_gamma   90.00
#
_symmetry.space_group_name_H-M   'P 1'
#
loop_
_entity.id
_entity.type
_entity.pdbx_description
1 polymer ?
#
loop_
_entity_poly.entity_id
_entity_poly.type
_entity_poly.pdbx_seq_one_letter_code
_entity_poly.pdbx_strand_id
1 'polypeptide(L)'
;MTTMRTADHPLPALDWPTLLRRAPFFSAALIDALCEGDMPPDTAPHLRAVVDFDVFDAQVSNGGVDQYFRNVLLAMDGDPDRVPASIAQNPALAGALPFVEEVHALWHTIAPAYTAAADREDDEDGEDGPGCDAVLAPHAGHIEALQQRFFAAHHAIRQALEADIVRAPERYFSIEAVPGLRGQGIEHVVIDGGAHRLRFDDGFPVGPNVLENEDGSCDVVWFSRDRMLLEAETSGWAGNRDRRWIHYPSQASGSWSFNFNGEGESVRQDSRSLGLTQHGVQEFLGADGRVQNSAVYWHGQELRQEFFYPDGSLQLLTERTSEGDERHQRHWPGGQPHTDSVLQAADGRTRYTRCLDAEGRDLAPGGTGRLVELLSLDDGMRQWREGTLVEGYLHGPVVRMASHLDGTGARETERREFDHGQARDW
;
A
#
# COMPACT_ATOMS: atom_id res chain seq x y z
N MET A 1 -52.98 1.07 -2.37
CA MET A 1 -51.58 0.63 -2.60
C MET A 1 -50.90 1.73 -3.40
N THR A 2 -50.28 2.66 -2.67
CA THR A 2 -49.55 3.78 -3.27
C THR A 2 -48.13 3.28 -3.45
N THR A 3 -47.73 2.99 -4.69
CA THR A 3 -46.32 2.80 -5.06
C THR A 3 -45.57 4.07 -4.68
N MET A 4 -44.74 3.99 -3.64
CA MET A 4 -43.73 5.00 -3.36
C MET A 4 -42.86 5.10 -4.62
N ARG A 5 -42.95 6.22 -5.33
CA ARG A 5 -41.91 6.65 -6.24
C ARG A 5 -40.66 6.82 -5.39
N THR A 6 -39.67 5.96 -5.59
CA THR A 6 -38.28 6.33 -5.29
C THR A 6 -38.03 7.66 -5.99
N ALA A 7 -37.57 8.68 -5.25
CA ALA A 7 -37.12 9.89 -5.89
C ALA A 7 -35.96 9.49 -6.82
N ASP A 8 -36.10 9.73 -8.12
CA ASP A 8 -35.00 9.57 -9.06
C ASP A 8 -34.00 10.68 -8.76
N HIS A 9 -33.05 10.39 -7.88
CA HIS A 9 -31.93 11.28 -7.58
C HIS A 9 -31.06 11.37 -8.85
N PRO A 10 -30.73 12.58 -9.33
CA PRO A 10 -29.90 12.73 -10.52
C PRO A 10 -28.50 12.16 -10.26
N LEU A 11 -28.00 11.35 -11.18
CA LEU A 11 -26.63 10.83 -11.15
C LEU A 11 -25.67 11.83 -11.83
N PRO A 12 -24.40 11.92 -11.40
CA PRO A 12 -23.40 12.72 -12.09
C PRO A 12 -23.25 12.26 -13.54
N ALA A 13 -23.29 13.22 -14.45
CA ALA A 13 -23.17 12.98 -15.87
C ALA A 13 -21.70 12.91 -16.27
N LEU A 14 -21.30 11.85 -17.00
CA LEU A 14 -19.90 11.63 -17.34
C LEU A 14 -19.79 10.71 -18.57
N ASP A 15 -18.76 10.88 -19.41
CA ASP A 15 -18.57 10.03 -20.58
C ASP A 15 -17.52 8.91 -20.38
N TRP A 16 -17.53 7.92 -21.28
CA TRP A 16 -16.59 6.79 -21.21
C TRP A 16 -15.12 7.20 -21.24
N PRO A 17 -14.65 8.08 -22.15
CA PRO A 17 -13.28 8.58 -22.12
C PRO A 17 -12.88 9.13 -20.73
N THR A 18 -13.72 9.97 -20.13
CA THR A 18 -13.47 10.59 -18.83
C THR A 18 -13.42 9.55 -17.72
N LEU A 19 -14.33 8.56 -17.72
CA LEU A 19 -14.34 7.50 -16.71
C LEU A 19 -13.10 6.62 -16.80
N LEU A 20 -12.73 6.22 -18.01
CA LEU A 20 -11.58 5.36 -18.25
C LEU A 20 -10.26 6.03 -17.85
N ARG A 21 -10.14 7.36 -17.98
CA ARG A 21 -8.98 8.12 -17.49
C ARG A 21 -8.78 8.04 -15.97
N ARG A 22 -9.81 7.65 -15.21
CA ARG A 22 -9.71 7.45 -13.76
C ARG A 22 -9.27 6.04 -13.36
N ALA A 23 -9.06 5.14 -14.32
CA ALA A 23 -8.58 3.80 -14.01
C ALA A 23 -7.25 3.83 -13.23
N PRO A 24 -7.07 2.96 -12.22
CA PRO A 24 -8.01 1.94 -11.74
C PRO A 24 -8.99 2.41 -10.64
N PHE A 25 -9.02 3.71 -10.32
CA PHE A 25 -9.78 4.31 -9.21
C PHE A 25 -10.97 5.13 -9.74
N PHE A 26 -12.01 4.46 -10.22
CA PHE A 26 -13.20 5.08 -10.80
C PHE A 26 -14.02 5.86 -9.77
N SER A 27 -13.91 5.55 -8.48
CA SER A 27 -14.55 6.36 -7.43
C SER A 27 -14.06 7.81 -7.43
N ALA A 28 -12.83 8.08 -7.89
CA ALA A 28 -12.31 9.44 -8.04
C ALA A 28 -13.19 10.28 -8.97
N ALA A 29 -13.75 9.70 -10.03
CA ALA A 29 -14.67 10.40 -10.94
C ALA A 29 -15.94 10.90 -10.22
N LEU A 30 -16.40 10.18 -9.18
CA LEU A 30 -17.52 10.64 -8.35
C LEU A 30 -17.11 11.84 -7.50
N ILE A 31 -15.93 11.79 -6.90
CA ILE A 31 -15.42 12.88 -6.07
C ILE A 31 -15.24 14.13 -6.93
N ASP A 32 -14.61 14.02 -8.10
CA ASP A 32 -14.45 15.16 -9.00
C ASP A 32 -15.81 15.74 -9.42
N ALA A 33 -16.77 14.88 -9.79
CA ALA A 33 -18.09 15.33 -10.23
C ALA A 33 -18.96 15.95 -9.11
N LEU A 34 -18.76 15.55 -7.85
CA LEU A 34 -19.62 15.96 -6.72
C LEU A 34 -18.96 16.99 -5.78
N CYS A 35 -17.62 17.09 -5.77
CA CYS A 35 -16.86 17.92 -4.84
C CYS A 35 -16.21 19.15 -5.48
N GLU A 36 -16.39 19.40 -6.78
CA GLU A 36 -16.06 20.70 -7.41
C GLU A 36 -16.91 21.86 -6.82
N GLY A 37 -17.92 21.58 -6.00
CA GLY A 37 -18.69 22.54 -5.19
C GLY A 37 -19.33 21.92 -3.94
N ASP A 38 -20.29 22.63 -3.32
CA ASP A 38 -21.10 22.05 -2.22
C ASP A 38 -21.95 20.90 -2.74
N MET A 39 -21.90 19.77 -2.04
CA MET A 39 -22.61 18.57 -2.48
C MET A 39 -24.13 18.81 -2.51
N PRO A 40 -24.81 18.53 -3.64
CA PRO A 40 -26.25 18.76 -3.76
C PRO A 40 -27.04 18.04 -2.67
N PRO A 41 -28.03 18.70 -2.04
CA PRO A 41 -28.83 18.10 -0.96
C PRO A 41 -29.69 16.91 -1.41
N ASP A 42 -29.91 16.76 -2.72
CA ASP A 42 -30.62 15.66 -3.37
C ASP A 42 -29.67 14.59 -3.94
N THR A 43 -28.41 14.56 -3.54
CA THR A 43 -27.47 13.49 -3.91
C THR A 43 -28.00 12.13 -3.47
N ALA A 44 -27.93 11.13 -4.34
CA ALA A 44 -28.40 9.78 -4.04
C ALA A 44 -27.66 9.20 -2.82
N PRO A 45 -28.35 8.54 -1.86
CA PRO A 45 -27.72 8.11 -0.61
C PRO A 45 -26.49 7.20 -0.78
N HIS A 46 -26.51 6.30 -1.77
CA HIS A 46 -25.37 5.40 -2.05
C HIS A 46 -24.17 6.12 -2.67
N LEU A 47 -24.37 7.28 -3.32
CA LEU A 47 -23.30 8.15 -3.81
C LEU A 47 -22.72 8.99 -2.66
N ARG A 48 -23.59 9.53 -1.80
CA ARG A 48 -23.18 10.24 -0.59
C ARG A 48 -22.29 9.37 0.28
N ALA A 49 -22.62 8.07 0.38
CA ALA A 49 -21.81 7.07 1.08
C ALA A 49 -20.36 7.01 0.57
N VAL A 50 -20.14 7.10 -0.75
CA VAL A 50 -18.80 7.10 -1.33
C VAL A 50 -18.02 8.33 -0.91
N VAL A 51 -18.64 9.52 -0.99
CA VAL A 51 -17.96 10.76 -0.59
C VAL A 51 -17.67 10.80 0.91
N ASP A 52 -18.64 10.43 1.75
CA ASP A 52 -18.45 10.39 3.20
C ASP A 52 -17.35 9.36 3.58
N PHE A 53 -17.26 8.24 2.86
CA PHE A 53 -16.17 7.27 3.02
C PHE A 53 -14.83 7.84 2.58
N ASP A 54 -14.76 8.52 1.43
CA ASP A 54 -13.51 9.13 0.94
C ASP A 54 -12.97 10.17 1.91
N VAL A 55 -13.84 10.99 2.50
CA VAL A 55 -13.44 11.95 3.55
C VAL A 55 -12.94 11.21 4.79
N PHE A 56 -13.66 10.20 5.27
CA PHE A 56 -13.24 9.39 6.41
C PHE A 56 -11.85 8.76 6.15
N ASP A 57 -11.71 8.07 5.04
CA ASP A 57 -10.48 7.40 4.64
C ASP A 57 -9.31 8.39 4.50
N ALA A 58 -9.51 9.50 3.79
CA ALA A 58 -8.45 10.49 3.60
C ALA A 58 -7.90 11.06 4.92
N GLN A 59 -8.75 11.27 5.94
CA GLN A 59 -8.26 11.75 7.24
C GLN A 59 -7.58 10.63 8.03
N VAL A 60 -8.24 9.46 8.14
CA VAL A 60 -7.72 8.34 8.95
C VAL A 60 -6.41 7.79 8.36
N SER A 61 -6.30 7.70 7.05
CA SER A 61 -5.10 7.20 6.36
C SER A 61 -3.94 8.18 6.37
N ASN A 62 -4.18 9.49 6.42
CA ASN A 62 -3.09 10.48 6.42
C ASN A 62 -2.54 10.80 7.82
N GLY A 63 -3.42 10.92 8.82
CA GLY A 63 -3.01 11.34 10.17
C GLY A 63 -3.87 10.75 11.28
N GLY A 64 -4.62 9.70 10.95
CA GLY A 64 -5.31 8.89 11.92
C GLY A 64 -6.67 9.41 12.37
N VAL A 65 -7.21 8.70 13.36
CA VAL A 65 -8.55 8.99 13.89
C VAL A 65 -8.61 10.37 14.52
N ASP A 66 -7.53 10.83 15.16
CA ASP A 66 -7.45 12.19 15.70
C ASP A 66 -7.59 13.26 14.61
N GLN A 67 -6.90 13.09 13.47
CA GLN A 67 -7.06 14.00 12.34
C GLN A 67 -8.51 14.03 11.83
N TYR A 68 -9.19 12.88 11.79
CA TYR A 68 -10.61 12.83 11.42
C TYR A 68 -11.52 13.56 12.43
N PHE A 69 -11.25 13.41 13.72
CA PHE A 69 -11.96 14.14 14.77
C PHE A 69 -11.80 15.66 14.59
N ARG A 70 -10.57 16.13 14.45
CA ARG A 70 -10.27 17.56 14.34
C ARG A 70 -10.80 18.19 13.05
N ASN A 71 -10.54 17.57 11.91
CA ASN A 71 -10.83 18.19 10.61
C ASN A 71 -12.26 17.96 10.12
N VAL A 72 -12.94 16.92 10.61
CA VAL A 72 -14.26 16.55 10.10
C VAL A 72 -15.30 16.61 11.20
N LEU A 73 -15.17 15.85 12.29
CA LEU A 73 -16.24 15.77 13.28
C LEU A 73 -16.41 17.05 14.11
N LEU A 74 -15.30 17.71 14.48
CA LEU A 74 -15.33 18.97 15.20
C LEU A 74 -15.91 20.10 14.36
N ALA A 75 -15.57 20.14 13.07
CA ALA A 75 -16.07 21.13 12.11
C ALA A 75 -17.45 20.80 11.53
N MET A 76 -18.05 19.66 11.90
CA MET A 76 -19.33 19.23 11.35
C MET A 76 -20.50 19.94 12.03
N ASP A 77 -21.10 20.89 11.32
CA ASP A 77 -22.40 21.44 11.70
C ASP A 77 -23.52 20.41 11.45
N GLY A 78 -23.90 19.63 12.46
CA GLY A 78 -25.04 18.72 12.37
C GLY A 78 -24.92 17.44 13.17
N ASP A 79 -25.59 16.39 12.69
CA ASP A 79 -25.62 15.06 13.29
C ASP A 79 -24.44 14.21 12.80
N PRO A 80 -23.46 13.86 13.66
CA PRO A 80 -22.33 13.00 13.30
C PRO A 80 -22.80 11.62 12.83
N ASP A 81 -23.91 11.10 13.36
CA ASP A 81 -24.46 9.78 13.00
C ASP A 81 -24.93 9.70 11.56
N ARG A 82 -25.01 10.84 10.85
CA ARG A 82 -25.27 10.86 9.40
C ARG A 82 -24.24 10.07 8.62
N VAL A 83 -22.98 10.04 9.07
CA VAL A 83 -21.89 9.41 8.32
C VAL A 83 -22.03 7.88 8.36
N PRO A 84 -22.08 7.20 9.53
CA PRO A 84 -22.38 5.77 9.58
C PRO A 84 -23.67 5.40 8.84
N ALA A 85 -24.75 6.19 9.01
CA ALA A 85 -26.03 5.94 8.34
C ALA A 85 -25.95 6.04 6.81
N SER A 86 -25.12 6.95 6.31
CA SER A 86 -24.79 7.13 4.89
C SER A 86 -23.98 5.94 4.35
N ILE A 87 -22.90 5.55 5.03
CA ILE A 87 -22.07 4.38 4.65
C ILE A 87 -22.93 3.12 4.49
N ALA A 88 -23.89 2.90 5.39
CA ALA A 88 -24.80 1.76 5.33
C ALA A 88 -25.69 1.70 4.06
N GLN A 89 -25.81 2.80 3.30
CA GLN A 89 -26.59 2.85 2.06
C GLN A 89 -25.85 2.26 0.85
N ASN A 90 -24.54 2.03 0.94
CA ASN A 90 -23.77 1.44 -0.14
C ASN A 90 -23.22 0.05 0.26
N PRO A 91 -23.77 -1.05 -0.28
CA PRO A 91 -23.34 -2.41 0.05
C PRO A 91 -21.86 -2.70 -0.24
N ALA A 92 -21.25 -2.00 -1.21
CA ALA A 92 -19.84 -2.18 -1.52
C ALA A 92 -18.93 -1.66 -0.39
N LEU A 93 -19.44 -0.74 0.43
CA LEU A 93 -18.76 -0.16 1.60
C LEU A 93 -19.11 -0.86 2.92
N ALA A 94 -19.87 -1.97 2.89
CA ALA A 94 -20.28 -2.68 4.11
C ALA A 94 -19.09 -3.10 5.00
N GLY A 95 -17.93 -3.37 4.41
CA GLY A 95 -16.70 -3.67 5.14
C GLY A 95 -16.16 -2.50 5.97
N ALA A 96 -16.47 -1.25 5.61
CA ALA A 96 -16.05 -0.05 6.35
C ALA A 96 -16.91 0.22 7.59
N LEU A 97 -18.18 -0.19 7.55
CA LEU A 97 -19.19 0.23 8.51
C LEU A 97 -18.81 -0.04 9.98
N PRO A 98 -18.29 -1.23 10.36
CA PRO A 98 -17.92 -1.48 11.76
C PRO A 98 -16.86 -0.51 12.30
N PHE A 99 -15.94 -0.06 11.44
CA PHE A 99 -14.88 0.87 11.83
C PHE A 99 -15.43 2.28 11.98
N VAL A 100 -16.25 2.72 11.02
CA VAL A 100 -16.88 4.04 11.05
C VAL A 100 -17.80 4.16 12.26
N GLU A 101 -18.60 3.13 12.55
CA GLU A 101 -19.45 3.08 13.76
C GLU A 101 -18.62 3.15 15.06
N GLU A 102 -17.50 2.43 15.15
CA GLU A 102 -16.65 2.42 16.33
C GLU A 102 -15.93 3.77 16.54
N VAL A 103 -15.44 4.40 15.46
CA VAL A 103 -14.88 5.78 15.50
C VAL A 103 -15.93 6.78 15.98
N HIS A 104 -17.15 6.73 15.44
CA HIS A 104 -18.23 7.65 15.83
C HIS A 104 -18.74 7.40 17.25
N ALA A 105 -18.79 6.15 17.70
CA ALA A 105 -19.09 5.81 19.09
C ALA A 105 -18.04 6.36 20.07
N LEU A 106 -16.75 6.30 19.69
CA LEU A 106 -15.69 6.94 20.47
C LEU A 106 -15.87 8.46 20.49
N TRP A 107 -16.16 9.08 19.33
CA TRP A 107 -16.45 10.51 19.25
C TRP A 107 -17.56 10.92 20.21
N HIS A 108 -18.71 10.24 20.23
CA HIS A 108 -19.80 10.53 21.17
C HIS A 108 -19.38 10.50 22.64
N THR A 109 -18.39 9.69 22.98
CA THR A 109 -17.85 9.59 24.34
C THR A 109 -16.96 10.80 24.68
N ILE A 110 -16.14 11.26 23.74
CA ILE A 110 -15.09 12.25 24.00
C ILE A 110 -15.44 13.67 23.52
N ALA A 111 -16.43 13.83 22.63
CA ALA A 111 -16.72 15.08 21.92
C ALA A 111 -16.85 16.30 22.85
N PRO A 112 -17.59 16.26 23.97
CA PRO A 112 -17.69 17.43 24.85
C PRO A 112 -16.33 17.85 25.43
N ALA A 113 -15.48 16.90 25.81
CA ALA A 113 -14.16 17.18 26.37
C ALA A 113 -13.15 17.57 25.29
N TYR A 114 -13.23 16.96 24.11
CA TYR A 114 -12.37 17.22 22.97
C TYR A 114 -12.66 18.60 22.37
N THR A 115 -13.93 18.98 22.16
CA THR A 115 -14.32 20.32 21.70
C THR A 115 -13.85 21.39 22.67
N ALA A 116 -14.09 21.22 23.97
CA ALA A 116 -13.60 22.16 24.97
C ALA A 116 -12.07 22.23 25.05
N ALA A 117 -11.34 21.20 24.59
CA ALA A 117 -9.89 21.22 24.47
C ALA A 117 -9.42 21.93 23.21
N ALA A 118 -10.07 21.70 22.08
CA ALA A 118 -9.79 22.37 20.82
C ALA A 118 -10.05 23.88 20.91
N ASP A 119 -11.17 24.30 21.51
CA ASP A 119 -11.49 25.72 21.70
C ASP A 119 -10.40 26.46 22.50
N ARG A 120 -9.82 25.79 23.52
CA ARG A 120 -8.72 26.34 24.32
C ARG A 120 -7.38 26.38 23.60
N GLU A 121 -7.15 25.44 22.67
CA GLU A 121 -5.94 25.42 21.84
C GLU A 121 -5.97 26.54 20.78
N ASP A 122 -7.17 26.94 20.34
CA ASP A 122 -7.38 28.06 19.41
C ASP A 122 -7.33 29.44 20.09
N ASP A 123 -7.53 29.52 21.42
CA ASP A 123 -7.46 30.77 22.19
C ASP A 123 -6.01 31.18 22.55
N GLU A 124 -5.55 32.35 22.06
CA GLU A 124 -4.19 32.89 22.27
C GLU A 124 -3.81 33.15 23.76
N ASP A 125 -4.80 33.19 24.66
CA ASP A 125 -4.64 33.51 26.08
C ASP A 125 -4.47 32.27 27.00
N GLY A 126 -4.19 31.09 26.42
CA GLY A 126 -3.61 29.93 27.10
C GLY A 126 -4.23 29.58 28.45
N GLU A 127 -5.50 29.15 28.47
CA GLU A 127 -6.10 28.60 29.67
C GLU A 127 -5.40 27.29 30.10
N ASP A 128 -5.03 27.19 31.38
CA ASP A 128 -4.49 25.97 31.97
C ASP A 128 -5.53 24.85 31.94
N GLY A 129 -5.36 23.89 31.03
CA GLY A 129 -6.21 22.71 30.91
C GLY A 129 -5.62 21.62 30.01
N PRO A 130 -6.17 20.40 30.01
CA PRO A 130 -5.69 19.31 29.16
C PRO A 130 -5.96 19.63 27.68
N GLY A 131 -4.94 19.55 26.82
CA GLY A 131 -5.12 19.65 25.36
C GLY A 131 -5.81 18.41 24.78
N CYS A 132 -6.07 18.42 23.47
CA CYS A 132 -6.72 17.33 22.74
C CYS A 132 -5.99 15.99 22.97
N ASP A 133 -4.66 15.99 22.96
CA ASP A 133 -3.84 14.80 23.20
C ASP A 133 -4.10 14.18 24.59
N ALA A 134 -4.32 15.01 25.60
CA ALA A 134 -4.61 14.54 26.95
C ALA A 134 -6.03 13.93 27.08
N VAL A 135 -6.98 14.40 26.26
CA VAL A 135 -8.32 13.80 26.15
C VAL A 135 -8.24 12.43 25.46
N LEU A 136 -7.36 12.28 24.47
CA LEU A 136 -7.18 11.04 23.72
C LEU A 136 -6.30 10.01 24.42
N ALA A 137 -5.37 10.41 25.29
CA ALA A 137 -4.41 9.52 25.94
C ALA A 137 -5.05 8.28 26.60
N PRO A 138 -6.21 8.35 27.29
CA PRO A 138 -6.88 7.16 27.83
C PRO A 138 -7.38 6.16 26.78
N HIS A 139 -7.54 6.60 25.53
CA HIS A 139 -8.08 5.83 24.40
C HIS A 139 -7.01 5.42 23.38
N ALA A 140 -5.75 5.82 23.57
CA ALA A 140 -4.67 5.64 22.60
C ALA A 140 -4.55 4.20 22.08
N GLY A 141 -4.53 3.19 22.97
CA GLY A 141 -4.44 1.78 22.56
C GLY A 141 -5.67 1.28 21.80
N HIS A 142 -6.85 1.81 22.09
CA HIS A 142 -8.06 1.48 21.33
C HIS A 142 -8.04 2.12 19.94
N ILE A 143 -7.64 3.39 19.85
CA ILE A 143 -7.48 4.11 18.58
C ILE A 143 -6.44 3.42 17.68
N GLU A 144 -5.29 3.04 18.24
CA GLU A 144 -4.24 2.33 17.50
C GLU A 144 -4.75 0.99 16.96
N ALA A 145 -5.43 0.19 17.79
CA ALA A 145 -6.02 -1.07 17.36
C ALA A 145 -7.08 -0.88 16.26
N LEU A 146 -7.89 0.18 16.35
CA LEU A 146 -8.90 0.52 15.37
C LEU A 146 -8.27 0.90 14.03
N GLN A 147 -7.23 1.74 14.05
CA GLN A 147 -6.47 2.12 12.86
C GLN A 147 -5.80 0.93 12.20
N GLN A 148 -5.13 0.07 12.98
CA GLN A 148 -4.50 -1.13 12.46
C GLN A 148 -5.52 -2.05 11.77
N ARG A 149 -6.71 -2.24 12.35
CA ARG A 149 -7.78 -3.03 11.72
C ARG A 149 -8.37 -2.35 10.49
N PHE A 150 -8.52 -1.02 10.49
CA PHE A 150 -9.00 -0.28 9.31
C PHE A 150 -7.98 -0.38 8.18
N PHE A 151 -6.71 -0.10 8.45
CA PHE A 151 -5.63 -0.28 7.50
C PHE A 151 -5.59 -1.71 7.02
N ALA A 152 -5.78 -2.72 7.88
CA ALA A 152 -5.85 -4.13 7.53
C ALA A 152 -6.90 -4.47 6.43
N ALA A 153 -7.98 -3.68 6.34
CA ALA A 153 -9.13 -3.96 5.47
C ALA A 153 -9.33 -2.91 4.35
N HIS A 154 -8.71 -1.74 4.47
CA HIS A 154 -8.90 -0.55 3.63
C HIS A 154 -8.88 -0.87 2.13
N HIS A 155 -7.83 -1.55 1.69
CA HIS A 155 -7.66 -1.87 0.28
C HIS A 155 -8.75 -2.79 -0.26
N ALA A 156 -9.18 -3.79 0.51
CA ALA A 156 -10.25 -4.69 0.11
C ALA A 156 -11.59 -3.94 0.00
N ILE A 157 -11.84 -2.97 0.89
CA ILE A 157 -13.02 -2.10 0.82
C ILE A 157 -12.98 -1.24 -0.45
N ARG A 158 -11.86 -0.56 -0.71
CA ARG A 158 -11.67 0.25 -1.92
C ARG A 158 -11.85 -0.58 -3.20
N GLN A 159 -11.22 -1.76 -3.28
CA GLN A 159 -11.38 -2.61 -4.45
C GLN A 159 -12.81 -3.15 -4.61
N ALA A 160 -13.53 -3.41 -3.52
CA ALA A 160 -14.93 -3.82 -3.58
C ALA A 160 -15.81 -2.69 -4.16
N LEU A 161 -15.57 -1.44 -3.76
CA LEU A 161 -16.22 -0.27 -4.34
C LEU A 161 -15.92 -0.15 -5.84
N GLU A 162 -14.64 -0.21 -6.23
CA GLU A 162 -14.25 -0.11 -7.64
C GLU A 162 -14.84 -1.25 -8.49
N ALA A 163 -14.87 -2.46 -7.95
CA ALA A 163 -15.49 -3.61 -8.61
C ALA A 163 -17.00 -3.40 -8.82
N ASP A 164 -17.70 -2.80 -7.85
CA ASP A 164 -19.13 -2.51 -7.97
C ASP A 164 -19.40 -1.41 -9.00
N ILE A 165 -18.60 -0.33 -8.99
CA ILE A 165 -18.67 0.75 -9.99
C ILE A 165 -18.48 0.19 -11.40
N VAL A 166 -17.47 -0.66 -11.63
CA VAL A 166 -17.20 -1.23 -12.96
C VAL A 166 -18.28 -2.20 -13.41
N ARG A 167 -18.85 -2.99 -12.49
CA ARG A 167 -19.90 -3.97 -12.82
C ARG A 167 -21.23 -3.30 -13.15
N ALA A 168 -21.54 -2.19 -12.50
CA ALA A 168 -22.81 -1.48 -12.63
C ALA A 168 -22.60 0.06 -12.63
N PRO A 169 -21.89 0.62 -13.63
CA PRO A 169 -21.56 2.04 -13.67
C PRO A 169 -22.81 2.93 -13.71
N GLU A 170 -23.91 2.44 -14.26
CA GLU A 170 -25.21 3.11 -14.31
C GLU A 170 -25.85 3.35 -12.94
N ARG A 171 -25.36 2.69 -11.88
CA ARG A 171 -25.75 3.02 -10.50
C ARG A 171 -25.07 4.29 -10.02
N TYR A 172 -23.90 4.61 -10.57
CA TYR A 172 -23.03 5.66 -10.08
C TYR A 172 -23.03 6.89 -10.98
N PHE A 173 -23.19 6.70 -12.29
CA PHE A 173 -23.08 7.74 -13.29
C PHE A 173 -24.21 7.66 -14.30
N SER A 174 -24.61 8.83 -14.81
CA SER A 174 -25.36 8.92 -16.06
C SER A 174 -24.35 8.98 -17.21
N ILE A 175 -24.09 7.84 -17.85
CA ILE A 175 -23.10 7.77 -18.94
C ILE A 175 -23.60 8.53 -20.17
N GLU A 176 -22.94 9.64 -20.48
CA GLU A 176 -23.33 10.51 -21.59
C GLU A 176 -22.91 9.98 -22.96
N ALA A 177 -23.73 10.28 -23.96
CA ALA A 177 -23.44 9.93 -25.34
C ALA A 177 -22.42 10.92 -25.92
N VAL A 178 -21.29 10.39 -26.41
CA VAL A 178 -20.31 11.19 -27.13
C VAL A 178 -20.60 11.10 -28.63
N PRO A 179 -20.70 12.23 -29.36
CA PRO A 179 -20.85 12.21 -30.81
C PRO A 179 -19.76 11.37 -31.49
N GLY A 180 -20.16 10.34 -32.22
CA GLY A 180 -19.23 9.44 -32.91
C GLY A 180 -18.92 8.14 -32.15
N LEU A 181 -19.25 8.05 -30.86
CA LEU A 181 -19.27 6.79 -30.11
C LEU A 181 -20.69 6.20 -30.12
N ARG A 182 -20.84 5.00 -30.67
CA ARG A 182 -22.11 4.25 -30.72
C ARG A 182 -22.10 3.09 -29.73
N GLY A 183 -20.96 2.83 -29.07
CA GLY A 183 -20.82 1.76 -28.10
C GLY A 183 -20.72 0.37 -28.77
N GLN A 184 -20.21 0.29 -30.00
CA GLN A 184 -20.11 -1.00 -30.73
C GLN A 184 -18.79 -1.15 -31.48
N GLY A 185 -18.12 -2.29 -31.28
CA GLY A 185 -16.91 -2.63 -32.03
C GLY A 185 -15.73 -1.73 -31.65
N ILE A 186 -14.95 -1.28 -32.63
CA ILE A 186 -13.82 -0.36 -32.40
C ILE A 186 -14.22 1.00 -32.97
N GLU A 187 -14.16 2.02 -32.13
CA GLU A 187 -14.59 3.37 -32.44
C GLU A 187 -13.46 4.35 -32.14
N HIS A 188 -13.44 5.45 -32.88
CA HIS A 188 -12.44 6.51 -32.74
C HIS A 188 -13.16 7.85 -32.63
N VAL A 189 -12.81 8.63 -31.61
CA VAL A 189 -13.37 9.95 -31.36
C VAL A 189 -12.28 10.91 -30.94
N VAL A 190 -12.46 12.18 -31.25
CA VAL A 190 -11.61 13.28 -30.80
C VAL A 190 -12.50 14.22 -30.01
N ILE A 191 -12.19 14.42 -28.73
CA ILE A 191 -12.88 15.34 -27.82
C ILE A 191 -11.84 16.24 -27.16
N ASP A 192 -12.30 17.17 -26.32
CA ASP A 192 -11.40 17.99 -25.50
C ASP A 192 -10.54 17.07 -24.62
N GLY A 193 -9.22 17.30 -24.63
CA GLY A 193 -8.25 16.46 -23.94
C GLY A 193 -7.68 15.28 -24.74
N GLY A 194 -8.03 15.10 -26.02
CA GLY A 194 -7.25 14.26 -26.95
C GLY A 194 -8.03 13.33 -27.90
N ALA A 195 -7.30 12.40 -28.52
CA ALA A 195 -7.84 11.38 -29.42
C ALA A 195 -8.01 10.05 -28.68
N HIS A 196 -9.15 9.39 -28.89
CA HIS A 196 -9.52 8.19 -28.15
C HIS A 196 -9.92 7.08 -29.10
N ARG A 197 -9.27 5.92 -28.96
CA ARG A 197 -9.65 4.69 -29.64
C ARG A 197 -10.23 3.72 -28.63
N LEU A 198 -11.54 3.57 -28.65
CA LEU A 198 -12.28 2.74 -27.70
C LEU A 198 -12.76 1.45 -28.37
N ARG A 199 -12.81 0.37 -27.60
CA ARG A 199 -13.39 -0.90 -28.03
C ARG A 199 -14.53 -1.29 -27.11
N PHE A 200 -15.71 -1.47 -27.69
CA PHE A 200 -16.91 -1.85 -27.00
C PHE A 200 -17.37 -3.27 -27.33
N ASP A 201 -17.92 -3.94 -26.31
CA ASP A 201 -18.70 -5.17 -26.41
C ASP A 201 -19.98 -4.97 -25.59
N ASP A 202 -21.14 -5.17 -26.19
CA ASP A 202 -22.46 -4.91 -25.59
C ASP A 202 -22.57 -3.53 -24.89
N GLY A 203 -22.03 -2.48 -25.51
CA GLY A 203 -22.06 -1.10 -24.98
C GLY A 203 -21.06 -0.79 -23.86
N PHE A 204 -20.25 -1.78 -23.45
CA PHE A 204 -19.24 -1.63 -22.39
C PHE A 204 -17.82 -1.65 -22.96
N PRO A 205 -16.88 -0.81 -22.48
CA PRO A 205 -15.51 -0.81 -22.96
C PRO A 205 -14.74 -2.06 -22.50
N VAL A 206 -14.32 -2.91 -23.44
CA VAL A 206 -13.53 -4.12 -23.18
C VAL A 206 -12.07 -3.99 -23.59
N GLY A 207 -11.69 -2.92 -24.30
CA GLY A 207 -10.31 -2.61 -24.62
C GLY A 207 -9.53 -3.58 -25.54
N PRO A 208 -8.24 -3.30 -25.83
CA PRO A 208 -7.49 -2.15 -25.31
C PRO A 208 -8.12 -0.83 -25.78
N ASN A 209 -8.38 0.05 -24.82
CA ASN A 209 -8.86 1.40 -25.04
C ASN A 209 -7.66 2.33 -24.92
N VAL A 210 -7.36 3.09 -25.97
CA VAL A 210 -6.21 3.99 -26.01
C VAL A 210 -6.72 5.42 -25.88
N LEU A 211 -6.18 6.15 -24.91
CA LEU A 211 -6.53 7.52 -24.57
C LEU A 211 -5.28 8.38 -24.77
N GLU A 212 -5.19 9.08 -25.89
CA GLU A 212 -4.07 10.00 -26.17
C GLU A 212 -4.25 11.29 -25.37
N ASN A 213 -3.18 11.75 -24.73
CA ASN A 213 -3.12 13.00 -23.95
C ASN A 213 -2.62 14.14 -24.84
N GLU A 214 -2.84 15.38 -24.42
CA GLU A 214 -2.42 16.58 -25.18
C GLU A 214 -0.90 16.67 -25.38
N ASP A 215 -0.12 16.09 -24.47
CA ASP A 215 1.34 16.01 -24.54
C ASP A 215 1.85 14.87 -25.45
N GLY A 216 0.95 14.11 -26.07
CA GLY A 216 1.25 12.96 -26.93
C GLY A 216 1.54 11.66 -26.16
N SER A 217 1.45 11.67 -24.82
CA SER A 217 1.43 10.42 -24.05
C SER A 217 0.11 9.68 -24.28
N CYS A 218 0.06 8.39 -23.93
CA CYS A 218 -1.12 7.56 -24.18
C CYS A 218 -1.40 6.67 -22.99
N ASP A 219 -2.58 6.74 -22.41
CA ASP A 219 -3.04 5.79 -21.41
C ASP A 219 -3.77 4.63 -22.10
N VAL A 220 -3.60 3.40 -21.59
CA VAL A 220 -4.22 2.21 -22.13
C VAL A 220 -5.00 1.49 -21.05
N VAL A 221 -6.31 1.35 -21.25
CA VAL A 221 -7.20 0.67 -20.30
C VAL A 221 -7.82 -0.54 -20.96
N TRP A 222 -7.71 -1.69 -20.32
CA TRP A 222 -8.19 -2.97 -20.80
C TRP A 222 -9.06 -3.65 -19.75
N PHE A 223 -10.24 -4.12 -20.17
CA PHE A 223 -11.08 -4.98 -19.35
C PHE A 223 -11.23 -6.34 -20.02
N SER A 224 -11.19 -7.43 -19.27
CA SER A 224 -11.65 -8.71 -19.81
C SER A 224 -13.13 -8.61 -20.20
N ARG A 225 -13.58 -9.42 -21.16
CA ARG A 225 -14.99 -9.40 -21.62
C ARG A 225 -16.00 -9.68 -20.51
N ASP A 226 -15.62 -10.51 -19.54
CA ASP A 226 -16.39 -10.83 -18.34
C ASP A 226 -16.26 -9.77 -17.23
N ARG A 227 -15.51 -8.68 -17.48
CA ARG A 227 -15.29 -7.54 -16.57
C ARG A 227 -14.67 -7.95 -15.24
N MET A 228 -13.94 -9.06 -15.22
CA MET A 228 -13.28 -9.58 -14.02
C MET A 228 -11.85 -9.08 -13.86
N LEU A 229 -11.15 -8.81 -14.97
CA LEU A 229 -9.78 -8.32 -14.98
C LEU A 229 -9.75 -6.91 -15.57
N LEU A 230 -9.13 -5.98 -14.84
CA LEU A 230 -8.71 -4.68 -15.33
C LEU A 230 -7.19 -4.70 -15.50
N GLU A 231 -6.71 -4.15 -16.61
CA GLU A 231 -5.33 -3.69 -16.76
C GLU A 231 -5.33 -2.23 -17.19
N ALA A 232 -4.52 -1.40 -16.54
CA ALA A 232 -4.39 0.02 -16.85
C ALA A 232 -2.91 0.38 -16.93
N GLU A 233 -2.47 0.90 -18.07
CA GLU A 233 -1.15 1.50 -18.25
C GLU A 233 -1.32 3.01 -18.36
N THR A 234 -0.75 3.73 -17.41
CA THR A 234 -0.90 5.19 -17.30
C THR A 234 0.45 5.88 -17.39
N SER A 235 0.50 7.03 -18.06
CA SER A 235 1.66 7.93 -17.97
C SER A 235 1.72 8.58 -16.58
N GLY A 236 2.82 8.35 -15.88
CA GLY A 236 3.14 8.98 -14.61
C GLY A 236 4.01 10.24 -14.78
N TRP A 237 4.41 10.82 -13.64
CA TRP A 237 5.30 11.97 -13.62
C TRP A 237 6.66 11.68 -14.29
N ALA A 238 7.23 12.67 -14.97
CA ALA A 238 8.53 12.60 -15.67
C ALA A 238 8.67 11.48 -16.73
N GLY A 239 7.56 11.04 -17.35
CA GLY A 239 7.59 10.04 -18.41
C GLY A 239 7.69 8.59 -17.93
N ASN A 240 7.57 8.36 -16.61
CA ASN A 240 7.42 7.02 -16.08
C ASN A 240 6.14 6.37 -16.60
N ARG A 241 6.17 5.07 -16.83
CA ARG A 241 4.96 4.28 -17.12
C ARG A 241 4.64 3.42 -15.92
N ASP A 242 3.38 3.40 -15.51
CA ASP A 242 2.89 2.47 -14.49
C ASP A 242 1.79 1.62 -15.11
N ARG A 243 1.96 0.32 -15.11
CA ARG A 243 0.95 -0.64 -15.54
C ARG A 243 0.45 -1.43 -14.35
N ARG A 244 -0.82 -1.31 -14.06
CA ARG A 244 -1.51 -2.01 -12.97
C ARG A 244 -2.46 -3.06 -13.53
N TRP A 245 -2.66 -4.13 -12.80
CA TRP A 245 -3.72 -5.10 -13.07
C TRP A 245 -4.48 -5.46 -11.80
N ILE A 246 -5.78 -5.70 -11.92
CA ILE A 246 -6.69 -6.05 -10.82
C ILE A 246 -7.66 -7.12 -11.29
N HIS A 247 -7.69 -8.26 -10.60
CA HIS A 247 -8.69 -9.31 -10.78
C HIS A 247 -9.77 -9.19 -9.70
N TYR A 248 -10.87 -8.50 -10.01
CA TYR A 248 -11.92 -8.14 -9.07
C TYR A 248 -12.53 -9.31 -8.29
N PRO A 249 -12.74 -10.53 -8.84
CA PRO A 249 -13.28 -11.64 -8.05
C PRO A 249 -12.36 -12.12 -6.93
N SER A 250 -11.04 -12.16 -7.17
CA SER A 250 -10.07 -12.64 -6.17
C SER A 250 -9.34 -11.52 -5.45
N GLN A 251 -9.55 -10.26 -5.86
CA GLN A 251 -8.83 -9.07 -5.39
C GLN A 251 -7.32 -9.10 -5.60
N ALA A 252 -6.83 -10.06 -6.39
CA ALA A 252 -5.43 -10.16 -6.76
C ALA A 252 -5.06 -9.00 -7.68
N SER A 253 -3.87 -8.46 -7.50
CA SER A 253 -3.43 -7.28 -8.25
C SER A 253 -1.92 -7.16 -8.29
N GLY A 254 -1.43 -6.36 -9.22
CA GLY A 254 -0.01 -6.04 -9.30
C GLY A 254 0.23 -4.77 -10.08
N SER A 255 1.45 -4.26 -9.99
CA SER A 255 1.90 -3.07 -10.71
C SER A 255 3.27 -3.30 -11.33
N TRP A 256 3.53 -2.59 -12.42
CA TRP A 256 4.78 -2.60 -13.16
C TRP A 256 5.15 -1.14 -13.39
N SER A 257 6.20 -0.68 -12.74
CA SER A 257 6.74 0.66 -13.00
C SER A 257 7.93 0.56 -13.94
N PHE A 258 7.95 1.48 -14.91
CA PHE A 258 9.05 1.66 -15.86
C PHE A 258 9.64 3.04 -15.60
N ASN A 259 10.80 3.08 -14.92
CA ASN A 259 11.46 4.34 -14.56
C ASN A 259 12.35 4.84 -15.71
N PHE A 260 12.26 6.14 -16.02
CA PHE A 260 13.04 6.78 -17.09
C PHE A 260 14.52 7.04 -16.73
N ASN A 261 14.96 6.77 -15.50
CA ASN A 261 16.33 7.07 -15.03
C ASN A 261 17.42 6.14 -15.57
N GLY A 262 17.40 5.80 -16.86
CA GLY A 262 18.56 5.33 -17.61
C GLY A 262 18.98 3.87 -17.42
N GLU A 263 18.39 3.12 -16.48
CA GLU A 263 18.82 1.73 -16.21
C GLU A 263 17.82 0.66 -16.69
N GLY A 264 16.69 1.05 -17.29
CA GLY A 264 15.76 0.08 -17.90
C GLY A 264 15.16 -0.92 -16.89
N GLU A 265 15.27 -0.63 -15.60
CA GLU A 265 14.71 -1.45 -14.55
C GLU A 265 13.17 -1.39 -14.61
N SER A 266 12.58 -2.46 -15.11
CA SER A 266 11.15 -2.73 -14.96
C SER A 266 11.00 -3.45 -13.62
N VAL A 267 10.40 -2.79 -12.64
CA VAL A 267 10.08 -3.42 -11.36
C VAL A 267 8.65 -3.92 -11.44
N ARG A 268 8.48 -5.24 -11.39
CA ARG A 268 7.16 -5.87 -11.28
C ARG A 268 6.91 -6.22 -9.83
N GLN A 269 5.83 -5.68 -9.27
CA GLN A 269 5.31 -6.10 -7.99
C GLN A 269 4.06 -6.93 -8.22
N ASP A 270 4.18 -8.25 -8.09
CA ASP A 270 3.03 -9.14 -8.10
C ASP A 270 2.57 -9.33 -6.66
N SER A 271 1.34 -8.89 -6.36
CA SER A 271 0.71 -9.25 -5.10
C SER A 271 -0.30 -10.37 -5.36
N ARG A 272 0.03 -11.59 -4.92
CA ARG A 272 -0.98 -12.63 -4.71
C ARG A 272 -1.60 -12.38 -3.34
N SER A 273 -2.14 -11.17 -3.19
CA SER A 273 -2.70 -10.70 -1.95
C SER A 273 -4.22 -10.80 -1.99
N LEU A 274 -4.80 -11.31 -0.90
CA LEU A 274 -6.21 -11.13 -0.61
C LEU A 274 -6.32 -9.75 0.04
N GLY A 275 -6.56 -8.72 -0.77
CA GLY A 275 -6.44 -7.32 -0.36
C GLY A 275 -5.00 -6.84 -0.46
N LEU A 276 -4.76 -5.90 -1.39
CA LEU A 276 -3.47 -5.27 -1.72
C LEU A 276 -2.60 -5.15 -0.45
N THR A 277 -1.52 -5.94 -0.38
CA THR A 277 -0.49 -5.92 0.69
C THR A 277 -0.88 -6.35 2.11
N GLN A 278 -2.17 -6.56 2.40
CA GLN A 278 -2.69 -6.91 3.73
C GLN A 278 -2.42 -8.36 4.12
N HIS A 279 -2.69 -9.26 3.18
CA HIS A 279 -2.69 -10.69 3.41
C HIS A 279 -2.15 -11.39 2.17
N GLY A 280 -1.22 -12.32 2.35
CA GLY A 280 -0.70 -13.16 1.28
C GLY A 280 0.73 -12.80 0.87
N VAL A 281 1.10 -13.19 -0.34
CA VAL A 281 2.49 -13.11 -0.82
C VAL A 281 2.64 -11.90 -1.73
N GLN A 282 3.64 -11.08 -1.44
CA GLN A 282 4.13 -10.03 -2.32
C GLN A 282 5.46 -10.48 -2.92
N GLU A 283 5.61 -10.38 -4.24
CA GLU A 283 6.85 -10.68 -4.94
C GLU A 283 7.32 -9.43 -5.70
N PHE A 284 8.58 -9.08 -5.50
CA PHE A 284 9.29 -8.08 -6.28
C PHE A 284 10.15 -8.80 -7.30
N LEU A 285 9.91 -8.51 -8.57
CA LEU A 285 10.63 -9.11 -9.68
C LEU A 285 11.46 -8.05 -10.40
N GLY A 286 12.69 -8.43 -10.75
CA GLY A 286 13.56 -7.63 -11.59
C GLY A 286 13.07 -7.60 -13.05
N ALA A 287 13.71 -6.77 -13.87
CA ALA A 287 13.34 -6.57 -15.27
C ALA A 287 13.42 -7.85 -16.12
N ASP A 288 14.25 -8.81 -15.72
CA ASP A 288 14.39 -10.12 -16.37
C ASP A 288 13.31 -11.14 -15.93
N GLY A 289 12.39 -10.73 -15.06
CA GLY A 289 11.31 -11.54 -14.53
C GLY A 289 11.72 -12.48 -13.40
N ARG A 290 12.92 -12.37 -12.84
CA ARG A 290 13.33 -13.15 -11.66
C ARG A 290 12.85 -12.48 -10.38
N VAL A 291 12.43 -13.29 -9.41
CA VAL A 291 12.07 -12.79 -8.06
C VAL A 291 13.34 -12.33 -7.36
N GLN A 292 13.37 -11.06 -6.97
CA GLN A 292 14.44 -10.46 -6.16
C GLN A 292 14.09 -10.54 -4.67
N ASN A 293 12.81 -10.39 -4.35
CA ASN A 293 12.30 -10.46 -2.98
C ASN A 293 10.88 -11.05 -2.96
N SER A 294 10.57 -11.85 -1.94
CA SER A 294 9.22 -12.29 -1.63
C SER A 294 8.91 -12.07 -0.15
N ALA A 295 7.74 -11.53 0.17
CA ALA A 295 7.33 -11.30 1.55
C ALA A 295 5.89 -11.76 1.78
N VAL A 296 5.66 -12.38 2.95
CA VAL A 296 4.35 -12.88 3.39
C VAL A 296 3.80 -11.94 4.46
N TYR A 297 2.60 -11.44 4.22
CA TYR A 297 1.89 -10.54 5.13
C TYR A 297 0.63 -11.19 5.71
N TRP A 298 0.32 -10.82 6.95
CA TRP A 298 -0.93 -11.15 7.62
C TRP A 298 -1.43 -9.94 8.41
N HIS A 299 -2.61 -9.42 8.06
CA HIS A 299 -3.16 -8.17 8.60
C HIS A 299 -2.17 -6.98 8.49
N GLY A 300 -1.49 -6.86 7.35
CA GLY A 300 -0.48 -5.84 7.09
C GLY A 300 0.84 -6.06 7.82
N GLN A 301 0.94 -7.03 8.72
CA GLN A 301 2.18 -7.39 9.38
C GLN A 301 3.01 -8.33 8.51
N GLU A 302 4.25 -7.96 8.22
CA GLU A 302 5.23 -8.86 7.61
C GLU A 302 5.56 -10.00 8.58
N LEU A 303 5.29 -11.24 8.16
CA LEU A 303 5.61 -12.43 8.93
C LEU A 303 6.99 -12.97 8.55
N ARG A 304 7.28 -12.94 7.25
CA ARG A 304 8.44 -13.58 6.65
C ARG A 304 8.81 -12.87 5.36
N GLN A 305 10.11 -12.68 5.14
CA GLN A 305 10.61 -12.12 3.89
C GLN A 305 11.87 -12.87 3.42
N GLU A 306 11.96 -13.05 2.11
CA GLU A 306 12.99 -13.80 1.41
C GLU A 306 13.62 -12.90 0.36
N PHE A 307 14.94 -12.85 0.32
CA PHE A 307 15.73 -12.17 -0.70
C PHE A 307 16.49 -13.23 -1.49
N PHE A 308 16.61 -13.03 -2.79
CA PHE A 308 17.22 -14.00 -3.70
C PHE A 308 18.42 -13.41 -4.43
N TYR A 309 19.44 -14.24 -4.61
CA TYR A 309 20.56 -13.93 -5.48
C TYR A 309 20.13 -13.89 -6.96
N PRO A 310 20.95 -13.30 -7.86
CA PRO A 310 20.66 -13.30 -9.29
C PRO A 310 20.50 -14.69 -9.91
N ASP A 311 21.08 -15.73 -9.31
CA ASP A 311 20.92 -17.13 -9.74
C ASP A 311 19.61 -17.79 -9.25
N GLY A 312 18.79 -17.07 -8.47
CA GLY A 312 17.54 -17.51 -7.89
C GLY A 312 17.69 -18.28 -6.56
N SER A 313 18.91 -18.48 -6.06
CA SER A 313 19.12 -19.10 -4.75
C SER A 313 18.81 -18.12 -3.62
N LEU A 314 18.29 -18.64 -2.49
CA LEU A 314 17.98 -17.84 -1.31
C LEU A 314 19.27 -17.15 -0.83
N GLN A 315 19.20 -15.85 -0.55
CA GLN A 315 20.28 -15.04 0.02
C GLN A 315 20.04 -14.80 1.50
N LEU A 316 18.85 -14.33 1.84
CA LEU A 316 18.47 -13.96 3.20
C LEU A 316 17.00 -14.31 3.41
N LEU A 317 16.72 -14.95 4.52
CA LEU A 317 15.39 -15.12 5.06
C LEU A 317 15.30 -14.34 6.39
N THR A 318 14.31 -13.45 6.49
CA THR A 318 13.95 -12.75 7.71
C THR A 318 12.60 -13.27 8.21
N GLU A 319 12.49 -13.49 9.52
CA GLU A 319 11.26 -13.98 10.15
C GLU A 319 11.08 -13.33 11.52
N ARG A 320 9.86 -12.87 11.82
CA ARG A 320 9.55 -12.36 13.15
C ARG A 320 9.11 -13.49 14.06
N THR A 321 9.77 -13.65 15.19
CA THR A 321 9.41 -14.67 16.19
C THR A 321 8.19 -14.23 17.01
N SER A 322 7.54 -15.17 17.69
CA SER A 322 6.43 -14.88 18.60
C SER A 322 6.80 -13.98 19.79
N GLU A 323 8.10 -13.89 20.12
CA GLU A 323 8.62 -13.06 21.20
C GLU A 323 8.96 -11.64 20.74
N GLY A 324 8.76 -11.33 19.45
CA GLY A 324 9.02 -10.02 18.85
C GLY A 324 10.43 -9.86 18.27
N ASP A 325 11.34 -10.80 18.56
CA ASP A 325 12.69 -10.86 17.98
C ASP A 325 12.63 -11.13 16.46
N GLU A 326 13.68 -10.70 15.75
CA GLU A 326 13.82 -10.90 14.31
C GLU A 326 14.95 -11.91 14.03
N ARG A 327 14.62 -13.02 13.36
CA ARG A 327 15.59 -14.03 12.96
C ARG A 327 16.05 -13.77 11.53
N HIS A 328 17.36 -13.82 11.31
CA HIS A 328 17.99 -13.73 10.00
C HIS A 328 18.71 -15.04 9.68
N GLN A 329 18.40 -15.63 8.53
CA GLN A 329 19.08 -16.80 8.00
C GLN A 329 19.70 -16.45 6.65
N ARG A 330 21.02 -16.33 6.63
CA ARG A 330 21.78 -16.06 5.40
C ARG A 330 22.26 -17.35 4.77
N HIS A 331 22.44 -17.29 3.47
CA HIS A 331 22.91 -18.40 2.66
C HIS A 331 24.07 -17.95 1.78
N TRP A 332 24.92 -18.89 1.39
CA TRP A 332 25.93 -18.70 0.36
C TRP A 332 25.28 -18.73 -1.03
N PRO A 333 25.95 -18.19 -2.06
CA PRO A 333 25.52 -18.38 -3.45
C PRO A 333 25.38 -19.86 -3.77
N GLY A 334 24.28 -20.26 -4.40
CA GLY A 334 23.90 -21.67 -4.57
C GLY A 334 23.07 -22.24 -3.42
N GLY A 335 22.69 -21.42 -2.42
CA GLY A 335 21.65 -21.73 -1.43
C GLY A 335 22.10 -22.55 -0.22
N GLN A 336 23.41 -22.72 0.00
CA GLN A 336 23.90 -23.42 1.20
C GLN A 336 23.75 -22.52 2.44
N PRO A 337 23.38 -23.06 3.62
CA PRO A 337 23.27 -22.26 4.84
C PRO A 337 24.61 -21.60 5.21
N HIS A 338 24.55 -20.35 5.67
CA HIS A 338 25.71 -19.55 6.01
C HIS A 338 25.67 -19.10 7.47
N THR A 339 24.87 -18.09 7.80
CA THR A 339 24.70 -17.61 9.18
C THR A 339 23.25 -17.72 9.62
N ASP A 340 23.05 -17.98 10.91
CA ASP A 340 21.75 -17.91 11.56
C ASP A 340 21.91 -17.01 12.78
N SER A 341 21.12 -15.94 12.86
CA SER A 341 21.20 -14.96 13.94
C SER A 341 19.84 -14.45 14.37
N VAL A 342 19.74 -14.00 15.61
CA VAL A 342 18.53 -13.40 16.19
C VAL A 342 18.87 -12.00 16.66
N LEU A 343 18.17 -11.00 16.13
CA LEU A 343 18.15 -9.64 16.64
C LEU A 343 17.16 -9.58 17.81
N GLN A 344 17.70 -9.37 19.00
CA GLN A 344 16.95 -9.40 20.25
C GLN A 344 16.24 -8.05 20.44
N ALA A 345 14.91 -8.06 20.52
CA ALA A 345 14.11 -6.84 20.67
C ALA A 345 14.39 -6.12 22.00
N ALA A 346 14.74 -6.88 23.05
CA ALA A 346 14.95 -6.36 24.39
C ALA A 346 16.14 -5.39 24.51
N ASP A 347 17.21 -5.60 23.73
CA ASP A 347 18.46 -4.85 23.86
C ASP A 347 19.13 -4.49 22.52
N GLY A 348 18.48 -4.82 21.40
CA GLY A 348 18.94 -4.52 20.04
C GLY A 348 20.20 -5.30 19.63
N ARG A 349 20.64 -6.29 20.41
CA ARG A 349 21.86 -7.06 20.09
C ARG A 349 21.55 -8.20 19.15
N THR A 350 22.47 -8.46 18.22
CA THR A 350 22.41 -9.64 17.35
C THR A 350 23.20 -10.79 17.96
N ARG A 351 22.52 -11.91 18.19
CA ARG A 351 23.15 -13.17 18.63
C ARG A 351 23.19 -14.17 17.48
N TYR A 352 24.38 -14.59 17.10
CA TYR A 352 24.62 -15.65 16.12
C TYR A 352 24.48 -17.01 16.79
N THR A 353 23.67 -17.86 16.19
CA THR A 353 23.45 -19.24 16.64
C THR A 353 24.19 -20.25 15.76
N ARG A 354 24.62 -19.84 14.55
CA ARG A 354 25.40 -20.66 13.62
C ARG A 354 26.21 -19.79 12.65
N CYS A 355 27.43 -20.21 12.33
CA CYS A 355 28.27 -19.61 11.29
C CYS A 355 29.02 -20.70 10.52
N LEU A 356 28.65 -20.94 9.26
CA LEU A 356 29.25 -21.95 8.40
C LEU A 356 30.06 -21.32 7.27
N ASP A 357 31.20 -21.92 6.92
CA ASP A 357 31.87 -21.59 5.66
C ASP A 357 31.12 -22.16 4.43
N ALA A 358 31.63 -21.89 3.23
CA ALA A 358 31.04 -22.33 1.97
C ALA A 358 31.03 -23.87 1.81
N GLU A 359 31.87 -24.59 2.57
CA GLU A 359 31.90 -26.04 2.61
C GLU A 359 31.00 -26.63 3.73
N GLY A 360 30.32 -25.79 4.50
CA GLY A 360 29.42 -26.19 5.58
C GLY A 360 30.12 -26.47 6.92
N ARG A 361 31.39 -26.09 7.10
CA ARG A 361 32.10 -26.25 8.37
C ARG A 361 31.75 -25.12 9.32
N ASP A 362 31.43 -25.46 10.57
CA ASP A 362 31.14 -24.49 11.62
C ASP A 362 32.42 -23.74 12.04
N LEU A 363 32.40 -22.43 11.82
CA LEU A 363 33.50 -21.51 12.12
C LEU A 363 33.45 -20.96 13.54
N ALA A 364 32.31 -21.11 14.24
CA ALA A 364 32.11 -20.64 15.60
C ALA A 364 31.34 -21.67 16.44
N PRO A 365 31.88 -22.89 16.61
CA PRO A 365 31.23 -23.94 17.37
C PRO A 365 30.98 -23.49 18.81
N GLY A 366 29.74 -23.64 19.27
CA GLY A 366 29.32 -23.16 20.60
C GLY A 366 29.19 -21.63 20.71
N GLY A 367 29.18 -20.92 19.57
CA GLY A 367 29.05 -19.46 19.51
C GLY A 367 30.37 -18.71 19.64
N THR A 368 31.51 -19.40 19.77
CA THR A 368 32.82 -18.76 19.92
C THR A 368 33.74 -19.18 18.79
N GLY A 369 34.27 -18.20 18.05
CA GLY A 369 35.15 -18.46 16.90
C GLY A 369 35.13 -17.35 15.87
N ARG A 370 35.33 -17.70 14.61
CA ARG A 370 35.41 -16.74 13.51
C ARG A 370 34.05 -16.50 12.88
N LEU A 371 33.74 -15.24 12.61
CA LEU A 371 32.67 -14.85 11.70
C LEU A 371 33.28 -14.50 10.34
N VAL A 372 32.73 -15.09 9.30
CA VAL A 372 32.74 -14.56 7.94
C VAL A 372 31.27 -14.53 7.56
N GLU A 373 30.74 -13.39 7.15
CA GLU A 373 29.34 -13.28 6.75
C GLU A 373 29.19 -12.47 5.47
N LEU A 374 28.47 -13.04 4.51
CA LEU A 374 28.21 -12.44 3.22
C LEU A 374 26.95 -11.58 3.34
N LEU A 375 27.10 -10.28 3.12
CA LEU A 375 26.04 -9.29 3.32
C LEU A 375 25.19 -9.16 2.06
N SER A 376 25.84 -8.97 0.91
CA SER A 376 25.16 -8.89 -0.38
C SER A 376 26.05 -9.23 -1.58
N LEU A 377 25.40 -9.49 -2.71
CA LEU A 377 25.97 -9.71 -4.04
C LEU A 377 25.12 -8.92 -5.04
N ASP A 378 25.27 -7.60 -5.00
CA ASP A 378 24.49 -6.67 -5.82
C ASP A 378 25.38 -6.14 -6.95
N ASP A 379 24.85 -6.06 -8.17
CA ASP A 379 25.47 -5.39 -9.32
C ASP A 379 26.96 -5.71 -9.57
N GLY A 380 27.34 -6.98 -9.38
CA GLY A 380 28.71 -7.44 -9.59
C GLY A 380 29.69 -7.08 -8.46
N MET A 381 29.18 -6.59 -7.33
CA MET A 381 29.93 -6.30 -6.11
C MET A 381 29.57 -7.27 -4.99
N ARG A 382 30.60 -7.91 -4.44
CA ARG A 382 30.51 -8.76 -3.25
C ARG A 382 30.78 -7.92 -2.01
N GLN A 383 29.90 -7.96 -1.03
CA GLN A 383 30.12 -7.35 0.29
C GLN A 383 30.06 -8.39 1.40
N TRP A 384 31.03 -8.39 2.31
CA TRP A 384 31.07 -9.31 3.44
C TRP A 384 31.65 -8.63 4.68
N ARG A 385 31.41 -9.22 5.85
CA ARG A 385 32.07 -8.84 7.10
C ARG A 385 32.84 -9.99 7.72
N GLU A 386 33.92 -9.66 8.39
CA GLU A 386 34.76 -10.59 9.13
C GLU A 386 34.95 -10.11 10.57
N GLY A 387 34.97 -11.04 11.52
CA GLY A 387 35.12 -10.73 12.93
C GLY A 387 35.28 -11.95 13.81
N THR A 388 35.21 -11.73 15.12
CA THR A 388 35.24 -12.78 16.13
C THR A 388 33.91 -12.82 16.88
N LEU A 389 33.43 -14.02 17.18
CA LEU A 389 32.29 -14.26 18.04
C LEU A 389 32.76 -14.79 19.39
N VAL A 390 32.09 -14.35 20.45
CA VAL A 390 32.19 -14.89 21.81
C VAL A 390 30.77 -15.12 22.32
N GLU A 391 30.43 -16.37 22.63
CA GLU A 391 29.08 -16.79 23.07
C GLU A 391 27.94 -16.39 22.11
N GLY A 392 28.26 -16.24 20.83
CA GLY A 392 27.36 -15.85 19.77
C GLY A 392 27.30 -14.35 19.53
N TYR A 393 28.10 -13.53 20.21
CA TYR A 393 28.10 -12.08 20.03
C TYR A 393 29.38 -11.58 19.38
N LEU A 394 29.26 -10.54 18.54
CA LEU A 394 30.43 -9.85 17.98
C LEU A 394 31.31 -9.30 19.10
N HIS A 395 32.61 -9.53 18.97
CA HIS A 395 33.61 -9.09 19.95
C HIS A 395 34.92 -8.68 19.25
N GLY A 396 35.50 -7.58 19.71
CA GLY A 396 36.71 -6.98 19.15
C GLY A 396 36.47 -6.34 17.77
N PRO A 397 37.52 -6.25 16.94
CA PRO A 397 37.43 -5.60 15.64
C PRO A 397 36.61 -6.43 14.67
N VAL A 398 35.62 -5.79 14.05
CA VAL A 398 34.85 -6.31 12.93
C VAL A 398 35.10 -5.43 11.72
N VAL A 399 35.39 -6.06 10.59
CA VAL A 399 35.77 -5.38 9.35
C VAL A 399 34.75 -5.71 8.28
N ARG A 400 34.25 -4.70 7.56
CA ARG A 400 33.44 -4.85 6.36
C ARG A 400 34.30 -4.65 5.13
N MET A 401 34.14 -5.55 4.18
CA MET A 401 34.92 -5.64 2.97
C MET A 401 34.00 -5.59 1.74
N ALA A 402 34.51 -5.06 0.64
CA ALA A 402 33.86 -5.11 -0.66
C ALA A 402 34.86 -5.45 -1.76
N SER A 403 34.44 -6.23 -2.76
CA SER A 403 35.23 -6.55 -3.96
C SER A 403 34.33 -6.76 -5.17
N HIS A 404 34.91 -6.77 -6.37
CA HIS A 404 34.24 -7.36 -7.54
C HIS A 404 34.11 -8.88 -7.38
N LEU A 405 33.24 -9.51 -8.17
CA LEU A 405 33.01 -10.96 -8.14
C LEU A 405 34.26 -11.80 -8.47
N ASP A 406 35.15 -11.27 -9.31
CA ASP A 406 36.44 -11.90 -9.65
C ASP A 406 37.50 -11.72 -8.55
N GLY A 407 37.14 -11.09 -7.43
CA GLY A 407 38.02 -10.80 -6.29
C GLY A 407 38.89 -9.56 -6.47
N THR A 408 38.83 -8.88 -7.62
CA THR A 408 39.57 -7.64 -7.82
C THR A 408 38.96 -6.47 -7.03
N GLY A 409 39.79 -5.46 -6.76
CA GLY A 409 39.32 -4.25 -6.05
C GLY A 409 38.92 -4.48 -4.59
N ALA A 410 39.32 -5.61 -3.99
CA ALA A 410 39.02 -5.92 -2.59
C ALA A 410 39.58 -4.81 -1.67
N ARG A 411 38.68 -4.21 -0.88
CA ARG A 411 39.03 -3.14 0.06
C ARG A 411 38.19 -3.23 1.34
N GLU A 412 38.79 -2.79 2.43
CA GLU A 412 38.08 -2.47 3.66
C GLU A 412 37.21 -1.22 3.41
N THR A 413 35.93 -1.32 3.74
CA THR A 413 34.96 -0.22 3.63
C THR A 413 34.59 0.35 4.99
N GLU A 414 34.68 -0.44 6.05
CA GLU A 414 34.36 -0.05 7.41
C GLU A 414 35.09 -0.94 8.40
N ARG A 415 35.49 -0.38 9.54
CA ARG A 415 35.98 -1.13 10.69
C ARG A 415 35.36 -0.55 11.95
N ARG A 416 34.85 -1.43 12.81
CA ARG A 416 34.21 -1.05 14.07
C ARG A 416 34.57 -2.03 15.18
N GLU A 417 34.73 -1.53 16.39
CA GLU A 417 34.99 -2.33 17.58
C GLU A 417 33.67 -2.73 18.23
N PHE A 418 33.58 -4.00 18.65
CA PHE A 418 32.40 -4.55 19.31
C PHE A 418 32.75 -5.12 20.67
N ASP A 419 31.82 -4.99 21.61
CA ASP A 419 31.88 -5.68 22.89
C ASP A 419 30.54 -6.34 23.20
N HIS A 420 30.53 -7.67 23.22
CA HIS A 420 29.33 -8.49 23.46
C HIS A 420 28.13 -8.04 22.61
N GLY A 421 28.36 -7.80 21.31
CA GLY A 421 27.34 -7.46 20.34
C GLY A 421 27.01 -5.97 20.24
N GLN A 422 27.56 -5.13 21.13
CA GLN A 422 27.38 -3.68 21.06
C GLN A 422 28.53 -3.01 20.31
N ALA A 423 28.18 -2.20 19.32
CA ALA A 423 29.13 -1.31 18.67
C ALA A 423 29.66 -0.29 19.69
N ARG A 424 30.98 -0.09 19.70
CA ARG A 424 31.59 0.99 20.48
C ARG A 424 31.76 2.21 19.59
N ASP A 425 31.15 3.32 20.00
CA ASP A 425 31.43 4.62 19.44
C ASP A 425 32.81 5.10 19.91
N TRP A 426 33.53 5.76 19.01
CA TRP A 426 34.88 6.27 19.23
C TRP A 426 34.88 7.65 19.85
#